data_AF-F4PJH5-F1
#
_entry.id   AF-F4PJH5-F1
#
_cell.length_a   1.000
_cell.length_b   1.000
_cell.length_c   1.000
_cell.angle_alpha   90.00
_cell.angle_beta   90.00
_cell.angle_gamma   90.00
#
_symmetry.space_group_name_H-M   'P 1'
#
loop_
_entity.id
_entity.type
_entity.pdbx_description
1 polymer ?
#
loop_
_entity_poly.entity_id
_entity_poly.type
_entity_poly.pdbx_seq_one_letter_code
_entity_poly.pdbx_strand_id
1 'polypeptide(L)'
;MNIINHLALSQLPSSRKVLYLYRRVFRLANQWEKESERDSIRDEARDKFHKNMYKAELDYLTYTITITTKGYSIPKNDSHSKQQDETTIDINMTQKEIQMIQETIINRDGWRAGMKYLYDYSTLSRYIQEERLHLNINYEPYLNHQYTNVPFQVTINCSKPEIISGQTPKESHYNQFEGKCVICYENIASKSRSGLRAYEFTCNQSGAQFFRQFPPYPYFNGHNVIIDRRHVDQHLTIDTIKELLDICETMPGYKVASNSDRDGTGATNLLHRHYQAGDYHFAVFYAQTKKEYHHNDCTIRWLNYPSACLQIRGLQREQVENTSFKLFNAWRNGDFSPALQQPLQTCSFIATFDETEKMFHFLIFARNAQQPKFLTRPSLQCIKKEFVGIFEMCGRAILPGRLKDQLSRLESILIDFESNSNDDALDYGKIVLDQEHEIFRQWINDYYVQLKNLTTTTPTTTKQLLIESMNHTFIDILRDNSPIKENDFETIDKWIEIMKKDL
;
A
#
# COMPACT_ATOMS: atom_id res chain seq x y z
N MET A 1 -26.83 11.11 36.09
CA MET A 1 -26.74 12.07 34.98
C MET A 1 -27.09 11.34 33.69
N ASN A 2 -28.01 11.85 32.86
CA ASN A 2 -28.25 11.22 31.55
C ASN A 2 -27.03 11.44 30.66
N ILE A 3 -26.21 10.40 30.52
CA ILE A 3 -24.90 10.40 29.84
C ILE A 3 -25.04 10.72 28.34
N ILE A 4 -26.22 10.46 27.79
CA ILE A 4 -26.52 10.55 26.37
C ILE A 4 -27.75 11.43 26.19
N ASN A 5 -27.62 12.52 25.43
CA ASN A 5 -28.79 13.20 24.89
C ASN A 5 -29.28 12.39 23.67
N HIS A 6 -30.31 11.59 23.88
CA HIS A 6 -30.86 10.67 22.87
C HIS A 6 -31.48 11.41 21.68
N LEU A 7 -32.03 12.61 21.89
CA LEU A 7 -32.56 13.45 20.81
C LEU A 7 -31.44 14.01 19.93
N ALA A 8 -30.33 14.43 20.53
CA ALA A 8 -29.16 14.88 19.78
C ALA A 8 -28.47 13.72 19.05
N LEU A 9 -28.45 12.52 19.63
CA LEU A 9 -27.87 11.33 19.01
C LEU A 9 -28.70 10.84 17.81
N SER A 10 -30.03 10.91 17.88
CA SER A 10 -30.90 10.45 16.80
C SER A 10 -30.84 11.35 15.56
N GLN A 11 -30.51 12.63 15.71
CA GLN A 11 -30.37 13.61 14.63
C GLN A 11 -28.99 13.58 13.93
N LEU A 12 -28.00 12.85 14.45
CA LEU A 12 -26.68 12.74 13.82
C LEU A 12 -26.68 11.69 12.69
N PRO A 13 -25.94 11.91 11.59
CA PRO A 13 -25.71 10.87 10.59
C PRO A 13 -24.92 9.70 11.21
N SER A 14 -25.11 8.48 10.69
CA SER A 14 -24.53 7.23 11.25
C SER A 14 -23.01 7.32 11.45
N SER A 15 -22.30 7.93 10.50
CA SER A 15 -20.85 8.17 10.56
C SER A 15 -20.40 9.04 11.75
N ARG A 16 -21.31 9.85 12.34
CA ARG A 16 -21.01 10.76 13.46
C ARG A 16 -21.54 10.29 14.81
N LYS A 17 -22.38 9.24 14.86
CA LYS A 17 -22.94 8.69 16.11
C LYS A 17 -21.86 8.05 17.00
N VAL A 18 -20.93 7.28 16.41
CA VAL A 18 -19.83 6.62 17.12
C VAL A 18 -18.88 7.65 17.75
N LEU A 19 -18.53 8.69 17.00
CA LEU A 19 -17.70 9.79 17.50
C LEU A 19 -18.39 10.60 18.62
N TYR A 20 -19.70 10.80 18.51
CA TYR A 20 -20.48 11.45 19.57
C TYR A 20 -20.49 10.64 20.86
N LEU A 21 -20.71 9.32 20.78
CA LEU A 21 -20.68 8.42 21.95
C LEU A 21 -19.29 8.38 22.59
N TYR A 22 -18.23 8.25 21.78
CA TYR A 22 -16.84 8.29 22.25
C TYR A 22 -16.54 9.59 23.03
N ARG A 23 -16.86 10.75 22.45
CA ARG A 23 -16.64 12.06 23.10
C ARG A 23 -17.45 12.26 24.38
N ARG A 24 -18.54 11.52 24.58
CA ARG A 24 -19.33 11.55 25.82
C ARG A 24 -18.70 10.70 26.90
N VAL A 25 -18.30 9.47 26.58
CA VAL A 25 -17.59 8.57 27.51
C VAL A 25 -16.27 9.22 27.97
N PHE A 26 -15.52 9.82 27.04
CA PHE A 26 -14.26 10.49 27.37
C PHE A 26 -14.43 11.71 28.28
N ARG A 27 -15.48 12.51 28.06
CA ARG A 27 -15.81 13.64 28.94
C ARG A 27 -16.23 13.19 30.33
N LEU A 28 -16.90 12.05 30.44
CA LEU A 28 -17.27 11.47 31.73
C LEU A 28 -16.05 10.91 32.45
N ALA A 29 -15.18 10.16 31.76
CA ALA A 29 -13.96 9.63 32.35
C ALA A 29 -13.11 10.75 32.98
N ASN A 30 -13.04 11.93 32.36
CA ASN A 30 -12.34 13.10 32.89
C ASN A 30 -12.90 13.65 34.22
N GLN A 31 -14.07 13.19 34.66
CA GLN A 31 -14.68 13.57 35.94
C GLN A 31 -14.34 12.57 37.07
N TRP A 32 -13.62 11.47 36.80
CA TRP A 32 -13.19 10.53 37.83
C TRP A 32 -11.96 11.04 38.60
N GLU A 33 -12.03 10.97 39.92
CA GLU A 33 -10.98 11.47 40.83
C GLU A 33 -9.72 10.61 40.84
N LYS A 34 -9.85 9.30 40.59
CA LYS A 34 -8.71 8.37 40.54
C LYS A 34 -8.14 8.27 39.13
N GLU A 35 -6.89 8.70 38.98
CA GLU A 35 -6.16 8.75 37.72
C GLU A 35 -6.07 7.37 37.02
N SER A 36 -5.77 6.30 37.75
CA SER A 36 -5.68 4.95 37.19
C SER A 36 -7.00 4.41 36.64
N GLU A 37 -8.12 4.74 37.27
CA GLU A 37 -9.47 4.34 36.82
C GLU A 37 -9.90 5.18 35.61
N ARG A 38 -9.59 6.48 35.62
CA ARG A 38 -9.80 7.39 34.49
C ARG A 38 -9.06 6.91 33.25
N ASP A 39 -7.78 6.56 33.39
CA ASP A 39 -6.94 6.21 32.26
C ASP A 39 -7.34 4.85 31.68
N SER A 40 -7.67 3.88 32.53
CA SER A 40 -8.23 2.58 32.12
C SER A 40 -9.51 2.72 31.29
N ILE A 41 -10.47 3.55 31.73
CA ILE A 41 -11.71 3.81 30.98
C ILE A 41 -11.42 4.53 29.65
N ARG A 42 -10.47 5.46 29.63
CA ARG A 42 -10.07 6.19 28.42
C ARG A 42 -9.43 5.26 27.39
N ASP A 43 -8.60 4.32 27.84
CA ASP A 43 -7.93 3.37 26.98
C ASP A 43 -8.91 2.35 26.40
N GLU A 44 -9.82 1.81 27.23
CA GLU A 44 -10.89 0.92 26.74
C GLU A 44 -11.82 1.63 25.74
N ALA A 45 -12.20 2.88 26.03
CA ALA A 45 -13.03 3.67 25.13
C ALA A 45 -12.31 4.00 23.81
N ARG A 46 -11.00 4.26 23.84
CA ARG A 46 -10.18 4.53 22.65
C ARG A 46 -10.04 3.28 21.79
N ASP A 47 -9.73 2.14 22.39
CA ASP A 47 -9.62 0.86 21.69
C ASP A 47 -10.95 0.45 21.03
N LYS A 48 -12.07 0.55 21.78
CA LYS A 48 -13.41 0.29 21.23
C LYS A 48 -13.81 1.29 20.14
N PHE A 49 -13.41 2.55 20.23
CA PHE A 49 -13.65 3.53 19.18
C PHE A 49 -12.90 3.17 17.89
N HIS A 50 -11.59 2.91 17.96
CA HIS A 50 -10.79 2.56 16.78
C HIS A 50 -11.26 1.28 16.11
N LYS A 51 -11.68 0.27 16.89
CA LYS A 51 -12.24 -0.99 16.37
C LYS A 51 -13.57 -0.83 15.62
N ASN A 52 -14.36 0.19 15.95
CA ASN A 52 -15.72 0.36 15.43
C ASN A 52 -15.91 1.58 14.52
N MET A 53 -14.94 2.51 14.48
CA MET A 53 -15.00 3.73 13.67
C MET A 53 -15.18 3.43 12.17
N TYR A 54 -14.67 2.29 11.70
CA TYR A 54 -14.76 1.85 10.30
C TYR A 54 -15.86 0.80 10.05
N LYS A 55 -16.61 0.38 11.08
CA LYS A 55 -17.73 -0.59 10.95
C LYS A 55 -19.10 0.06 10.70
N ALA A 56 -19.17 1.39 10.66
CA ALA A 56 -20.42 2.15 10.68
C ALA A 56 -21.27 2.11 9.38
N GLU A 57 -20.97 1.20 8.44
CA GLU A 57 -21.78 0.95 7.24
C GLU A 57 -22.63 -0.33 7.29
N LEU A 58 -22.59 -1.11 8.38
CA LEU A 58 -23.42 -2.31 8.51
C LEU A 58 -24.50 -2.13 9.59
N ASP A 59 -25.73 -2.08 9.09
CA ASP A 59 -27.07 -2.13 9.69
C ASP A 59 -27.32 -2.09 11.21
N TYR A 60 -28.44 -1.42 11.50
CA TYR A 60 -29.14 -1.29 12.76
C TYR A 60 -29.28 -2.61 13.54
N LEU A 61 -28.66 -2.69 14.72
CA LEU A 61 -29.17 -3.45 15.88
C LEU A 61 -28.49 -2.95 17.19
N THR A 62 -29.31 -2.32 18.04
CA THR A 62 -29.17 -2.08 19.49
C THR A 62 -27.76 -2.15 20.12
N TYR A 63 -27.13 -0.99 20.31
CA TYR A 63 -26.00 -0.83 21.22
C TYR A 63 -26.51 -0.55 22.65
N THR A 64 -26.51 -1.56 23.51
CA THR A 64 -26.60 -1.38 24.97
C THR A 64 -25.20 -1.56 25.55
N ILE A 65 -24.57 -0.47 25.97
CA ILE A 65 -23.29 -0.51 26.71
C ILE A 65 -23.64 -0.71 28.18
N THR A 66 -23.53 -1.94 28.68
CA THR A 66 -23.62 -2.23 30.12
C THR A 66 -22.21 -2.16 30.70
N ILE A 67 -21.93 -1.14 31.51
CA ILE A 67 -20.72 -1.05 32.33
C ILE A 67 -21.07 -1.59 33.71
N THR A 68 -20.53 -2.75 34.10
CA THR A 68 -20.77 -3.34 35.41
C THR A 68 -19.62 -2.99 36.35
N THR A 69 -19.86 -2.13 37.33
CA THR A 69 -18.92 -1.83 38.42
C THR A 69 -19.08 -2.87 39.56
N LYS A 70 -17.96 -3.51 39.94
CA LYS A 70 -17.72 -4.63 40.88
C LYS A 70 -18.69 -4.83 42.08
N GLY A 71 -18.95 -6.10 42.39
CA GLY A 71 -19.39 -6.61 43.71
C GLY A 71 -18.82 -8.02 43.99
N TYR A 72 -18.30 -8.24 45.20
CA TYR A 72 -17.58 -9.44 45.68
C TYR A 72 -18.41 -10.74 45.72
N SER A 73 -17.79 -11.90 45.42
CA SER A 73 -17.56 -13.06 46.31
C SER A 73 -17.08 -14.32 45.56
N ILE A 74 -16.15 -15.08 46.16
CA ILE A 74 -15.53 -16.31 45.64
C ILE A 74 -16.36 -17.53 46.09
N PRO A 75 -16.70 -18.47 45.18
CA PRO A 75 -16.86 -19.88 45.52
C PRO A 75 -15.68 -20.72 44.99
N LYS A 76 -15.20 -21.64 45.83
CA LYS A 76 -14.10 -22.59 45.58
C LYS A 76 -14.48 -23.68 44.57
N ASN A 77 -13.43 -24.17 43.87
CA ASN A 77 -13.31 -25.39 43.04
C ASN A 77 -14.09 -25.34 41.71
N ASP A 78 -13.56 -25.68 40.53
CA ASP A 78 -12.44 -26.56 40.18
C ASP A 78 -11.56 -25.98 39.03
N SER A 79 -10.36 -26.53 38.96
CA SER A 79 -9.31 -26.39 37.95
C SER A 79 -9.78 -26.02 36.53
N HIS A 80 -9.33 -24.87 36.02
CA HIS A 80 -8.70 -24.69 34.70
C HIS A 80 -8.27 -23.22 34.56
N SER A 81 -7.01 -22.96 34.90
CA SER A 81 -6.32 -21.71 34.62
C SER A 81 -6.25 -21.47 33.11
N LYS A 82 -6.93 -20.45 32.60
CA LYS A 82 -6.50 -19.77 31.37
C LYS A 82 -5.52 -18.67 31.78
N GLN A 83 -4.23 -18.99 31.71
CA GLN A 83 -3.17 -18.00 31.63
C GLN A 83 -3.41 -17.12 30.40
N GLN A 84 -3.47 -15.79 30.61
CA GLN A 84 -3.07 -14.86 29.56
C GLN A 84 -1.54 -14.93 29.49
N ASP A 85 -1.03 -15.75 28.58
CA ASP A 85 0.40 -15.75 28.27
C ASP A 85 0.73 -14.48 27.49
N GLU A 86 1.32 -13.49 28.16
CA GLU A 86 2.29 -12.60 27.50
C GLU A 86 3.45 -13.49 27.04
N THR A 87 3.35 -14.02 25.83
CA THR A 87 4.43 -14.79 25.22
C THR A 87 5.58 -13.83 24.93
N THR A 88 6.57 -13.81 25.82
CA THR A 88 7.86 -13.18 25.56
C THR A 88 8.50 -13.88 24.36
N ILE A 89 8.58 -13.17 23.22
CA ILE A 89 9.26 -13.67 22.03
C ILE A 89 10.76 -13.76 22.33
N ASP A 90 11.33 -14.97 22.30
CA ASP A 90 12.78 -15.17 22.41
C ASP A 90 13.45 -14.82 21.09
N ILE A 91 14.30 -13.79 21.10
CA ILE A 91 15.01 -13.31 19.91
C ILE A 91 16.15 -14.24 19.46
N ASN A 92 16.54 -15.23 20.26
CA ASN A 92 17.62 -16.18 19.91
C ASN A 92 17.12 -17.44 19.19
N MET A 93 15.84 -17.50 18.87
CA MET A 93 15.24 -18.64 18.17
C MET A 93 15.87 -18.90 16.79
N THR A 94 16.04 -20.18 16.49
CA THR A 94 16.47 -20.67 15.18
C THR A 94 15.36 -20.51 14.14
N GLN A 95 15.73 -20.50 12.86
CA GLN A 95 14.75 -20.45 11.75
C GLN A 95 13.74 -21.62 11.81
N LYS A 96 14.17 -22.81 12.27
CA LYS A 96 13.28 -23.98 12.41
C LYS A 96 12.23 -23.79 13.52
N GLU A 97 12.62 -23.23 14.65
CA GLU A 97 11.68 -22.97 15.74
C GLU A 97 10.67 -21.89 15.35
N ILE A 98 11.12 -20.85 14.63
CA ILE A 98 10.23 -19.82 14.08
C ILE A 98 9.20 -20.42 13.13
N GLN A 99 9.64 -21.29 12.22
CA GLN A 99 8.72 -22.02 11.33
C GLN A 99 7.64 -22.78 12.12
N MET A 100 8.04 -23.58 13.11
CA MET A 100 7.11 -24.40 13.92
C MET A 100 6.12 -23.56 14.74
N ILE A 101 6.59 -22.47 15.37
CA ILE A 101 5.70 -21.57 16.11
C ILE A 101 4.73 -20.90 15.15
N GLN A 102 5.20 -20.44 14.00
CA GLN A 102 4.36 -19.74 13.05
C GLN A 102 3.28 -20.66 12.46
N GLU A 103 3.61 -21.90 12.12
CA GLU A 103 2.61 -22.92 11.72
C GLU A 103 1.58 -23.15 12.82
N THR A 104 2.02 -23.24 14.08
CA THR A 104 1.13 -23.41 15.23
C THR A 104 0.16 -22.23 15.36
N ILE A 105 0.66 -20.99 15.26
CA ILE A 105 -0.16 -19.77 15.34
C ILE A 105 -1.12 -19.68 14.15
N ILE A 106 -0.65 -19.97 12.93
CA ILE A 106 -1.49 -19.93 11.73
C ILE A 106 -2.64 -20.94 11.84
N ASN A 107 -2.36 -22.16 12.28
CA ASN A 107 -3.37 -23.21 12.43
C ASN A 107 -4.39 -22.90 13.54
N ARG A 108 -3.95 -22.25 14.62
CA ARG A 108 -4.82 -21.94 15.77
C ARG A 108 -5.63 -20.65 15.59
N ASP A 109 -4.96 -19.59 15.14
CA ASP A 109 -5.46 -18.21 15.19
C ASP A 109 -5.59 -17.56 13.79
N GLY A 110 -5.18 -18.27 12.74
CA GLY A 110 -5.23 -17.81 11.36
C GLY A 110 -4.00 -17.04 10.89
N TRP A 111 -3.96 -16.78 9.59
CA TRP A 111 -2.78 -16.21 8.92
C TRP A 111 -2.40 -14.82 9.45
N ARG A 112 -3.37 -13.98 9.84
CA ARG A 112 -3.12 -12.62 10.36
C ARG A 112 -2.30 -12.65 11.64
N ALA A 113 -2.62 -13.57 12.55
CA ALA A 113 -1.86 -13.77 13.79
C ALA A 113 -0.44 -14.28 13.50
N GLY A 114 -0.30 -15.22 12.56
CA GLY A 114 1.00 -15.72 12.13
C GLY A 114 1.89 -14.66 11.49
N MET A 115 1.31 -13.76 10.68
CA MET A 115 2.04 -12.64 10.07
C MET A 115 2.41 -11.59 11.10
N LYS A 116 1.53 -11.33 12.07
CA LYS A 116 1.83 -10.44 13.19
C LYS A 116 3.01 -10.97 14.00
N TYR A 117 3.02 -12.25 14.35
CA TYR A 117 4.12 -12.86 15.10
C TYR A 117 5.48 -12.68 14.41
N LEU A 118 5.57 -12.97 13.10
CA LEU A 118 6.83 -12.80 12.37
C LEU A 118 7.24 -11.33 12.23
N TYR A 119 6.28 -10.41 12.12
CA TYR A 119 6.55 -8.98 12.14
C TYR A 119 7.10 -8.54 13.50
N ASP A 120 6.43 -8.91 14.59
CA ASP A 120 6.86 -8.61 15.96
C ASP A 120 8.26 -9.17 16.23
N TYR A 121 8.55 -10.41 15.81
CA TYR A 121 9.89 -10.98 15.89
C TYR A 121 10.92 -10.14 15.11
N SER A 122 10.58 -9.73 13.89
CA SER A 122 11.46 -8.93 13.04
C SER A 122 11.77 -7.56 13.66
N THR A 123 10.82 -6.97 14.39
CA THR A 123 11.03 -5.74 15.17
C THR A 123 11.88 -6.00 16.42
N LEU A 124 11.56 -7.03 17.23
CA LEU A 124 12.27 -7.33 18.48
C LEU A 124 13.72 -7.75 18.26
N SER A 125 13.99 -8.49 17.17
CA SER A 125 15.35 -8.82 16.73
C SER A 125 16.11 -7.64 16.12
N ARG A 126 15.49 -6.45 16.06
CA ARG A 126 16.00 -5.21 15.45
C ARG A 126 16.36 -5.32 13.98
N TYR A 127 15.83 -6.34 13.29
CA TYR A 127 15.96 -6.44 11.84
C TYR A 127 15.11 -5.37 11.14
N ILE A 128 13.88 -5.17 11.61
CA ILE A 128 13.10 -3.95 11.34
C ILE A 128 13.41 -2.96 12.46
N GLN A 129 13.85 -1.76 12.09
CA GLN A 129 14.13 -0.67 13.04
C GLN A 129 12.99 0.33 13.00
N GLU A 130 12.00 0.16 13.87
CA GLU A 130 10.80 1.02 13.90
C GLU A 130 11.16 2.50 14.11
N GLU A 131 12.23 2.81 14.84
CA GLU A 131 12.69 4.19 15.02
C GLU A 131 13.05 4.86 13.70
N ARG A 132 13.58 4.10 12.73
CA ARG A 132 13.83 4.61 11.37
C ARG A 132 12.53 4.77 10.59
N LEU A 133 11.58 3.87 10.76
CA LEU A 133 10.28 3.93 10.09
C LEU A 133 9.45 5.14 10.56
N HIS A 134 9.58 5.54 11.82
CA HIS A 134 8.95 6.74 12.37
C HIS A 134 9.45 8.05 11.74
N LEU A 135 10.58 8.02 11.02
CA LEU A 135 11.06 9.17 10.25
C LEU A 135 10.28 9.36 8.94
N ASN A 136 9.55 8.34 8.48
CA ASN A 136 8.78 8.40 7.25
C ASN A 136 7.58 9.35 7.42
N ILE A 137 7.35 10.18 6.41
CA ILE A 137 6.19 11.06 6.36
C ILE A 137 5.08 10.31 5.64
N ASN A 138 3.94 10.14 6.30
CA ASN A 138 2.74 9.57 5.72
C ASN A 138 1.67 10.66 5.67
N TYR A 139 1.28 11.08 4.47
CA TYR A 139 0.15 11.98 4.32
C TYR A 139 -1.16 11.20 4.42
N GLU A 140 -2.22 11.90 4.83
CA GLU A 140 -3.57 11.34 4.82
C GLU A 140 -3.99 10.98 3.40
N PRO A 141 -4.87 9.98 3.22
CA PRO A 141 -5.41 9.66 1.91
C PRO A 141 -6.06 10.88 1.25
N TYR A 142 -5.65 11.15 0.03
CA TYR A 142 -6.12 12.23 -0.80
C TYR A 142 -7.31 11.78 -1.65
N LEU A 143 -8.40 12.56 -1.57
CA LEU A 143 -9.67 12.28 -2.26
C LEU A 143 -10.13 13.43 -3.17
N ASN A 144 -9.40 14.55 -3.20
CA ASN A 144 -9.76 15.74 -3.97
C ASN A 144 -9.25 15.63 -5.43
N HIS A 145 -9.75 14.68 -6.20
CA HIS A 145 -9.35 14.49 -7.60
C HIS A 145 -10.50 13.89 -8.41
N GLN A 146 -10.30 13.77 -9.71
CA GLN A 146 -11.32 13.30 -10.66
C GLN A 146 -11.73 11.81 -10.52
N TYR A 147 -11.09 11.05 -9.64
CA TYR A 147 -11.36 9.61 -9.45
C TYR A 147 -12.17 9.41 -8.18
N THR A 148 -13.49 9.44 -8.30
CA THR A 148 -14.41 9.40 -7.17
C THR A 148 -14.07 8.26 -6.20
N ASN A 149 -13.91 8.59 -4.92
CA ASN A 149 -13.65 7.68 -3.80
C ASN A 149 -12.34 6.86 -3.86
N VAL A 150 -11.37 7.23 -4.71
CA VAL A 150 -10.08 6.52 -4.79
C VAL A 150 -9.06 7.17 -3.82
N PRO A 151 -8.69 6.53 -2.69
CA PRO A 151 -7.88 7.16 -1.65
C PRO A 151 -6.38 7.09 -1.96
N PHE A 152 -5.88 7.91 -2.90
CA PHE A 152 -4.44 7.95 -3.19
C PHE A 152 -3.66 8.38 -1.95
N GLN A 153 -2.50 7.78 -1.70
CA GLN A 153 -1.69 8.13 -0.54
C GLN A 153 -0.25 8.42 -0.92
N VAL A 154 0.24 9.60 -0.54
CA VAL A 154 1.65 9.96 -0.70
C VAL A 154 2.42 9.66 0.58
N THR A 155 3.59 9.02 0.43
CA THR A 155 4.54 8.83 1.53
C THR A 155 5.94 9.26 1.11
N ILE A 156 6.72 9.80 2.05
CA ILE A 156 8.14 10.08 1.89
C ILE A 156 8.89 9.09 2.77
N ASN A 157 9.61 8.16 2.14
CA ASN A 157 10.37 7.13 2.83
C ASN A 157 11.75 7.67 3.17
N CYS A 158 11.87 8.23 4.38
CA CYS A 158 13.13 8.72 4.96
C CYS A 158 14.03 7.58 5.47
N SER A 159 13.49 6.38 5.65
CA SER A 159 14.23 5.22 6.15
C SER A 159 15.04 4.50 5.07
N LYS A 160 14.65 4.64 3.79
CA LYS A 160 15.27 3.99 2.64
C LYS A 160 16.23 4.95 1.91
N PRO A 161 17.46 4.55 1.57
CA PRO A 161 18.31 5.30 0.65
C PRO A 161 17.64 5.45 -0.74
N GLU A 162 17.64 6.65 -1.33
CA GLU A 162 17.11 6.87 -2.69
C GLU A 162 17.96 6.12 -3.72
N ILE A 163 17.31 5.40 -4.62
CA ILE A 163 17.95 4.69 -5.73
C ILE A 163 17.67 5.46 -7.03
N ILE A 164 18.63 6.27 -7.46
CA ILE A 164 18.52 7.03 -8.71
C ILE A 164 18.59 6.04 -9.89
N SER A 165 17.60 6.08 -10.79
CA SER A 165 17.57 5.24 -11.98
C SER A 165 18.87 5.38 -12.79
N GLY A 166 19.51 4.25 -13.10
CA GLY A 166 20.79 4.22 -13.83
C GLY A 166 22.05 4.42 -12.97
N GLN A 167 21.95 4.52 -11.64
CA GLN A 167 23.10 4.59 -10.73
C GLN A 167 23.11 3.43 -9.73
N THR A 168 24.29 2.84 -9.48
CA THR A 168 24.49 1.88 -8.39
C THR A 168 24.68 2.63 -7.06
N PRO A 169 23.93 2.32 -6.00
CA PRO A 169 24.10 2.97 -4.69
C PRO A 169 25.54 2.81 -4.17
N LYS A 170 26.20 3.92 -3.80
CA LYS A 170 27.62 3.94 -3.38
C LYS A 170 27.88 3.30 -2.00
N GLU A 171 26.90 3.30 -1.12
CA GLU A 171 26.96 2.64 0.19
C GLU A 171 25.60 2.04 0.49
N SER A 172 25.52 0.73 0.68
CA SER A 172 24.23 0.13 0.94
C SER A 172 24.33 -1.24 1.61
N HIS A 173 23.31 -1.60 2.40
CA HIS A 173 23.06 -2.94 2.96
C HIS A 173 22.94 -4.06 1.90
N TYR A 174 23.20 -3.73 0.63
CA TYR A 174 23.15 -4.62 -0.53
C TYR A 174 24.54 -5.15 -0.90
N ASN A 175 25.62 -4.71 -0.25
CA ASN A 175 26.98 -5.15 -0.58
C ASN A 175 27.51 -6.27 0.35
N GLN A 176 26.73 -6.69 1.35
CA GLN A 176 27.13 -7.71 2.33
C GLN A 176 25.98 -8.72 2.52
N PHE A 177 26.09 -9.86 1.84
CA PHE A 177 25.15 -10.97 1.93
C PHE A 177 25.89 -12.29 1.63
N GLU A 178 25.37 -13.41 2.14
CA GLU A 178 26.00 -14.74 2.01
C GLU A 178 25.46 -15.55 0.83
N GLY A 179 24.26 -15.21 0.34
CA GLY A 179 23.64 -15.85 -0.83
C GLY A 179 24.15 -15.34 -2.19
N LYS A 180 23.52 -15.82 -3.28
CA LYS A 180 23.80 -15.32 -4.64
C LYS A 180 23.26 -13.90 -4.88
N CYS A 181 22.21 -13.52 -4.15
CA CYS A 181 21.65 -12.18 -4.18
C CYS A 181 21.16 -11.76 -2.79
N VAL A 182 20.79 -10.49 -2.67
CA VAL A 182 20.37 -9.83 -1.43
C VAL A 182 19.09 -10.41 -0.80
N ILE A 183 18.28 -11.15 -1.55
CA ILE A 183 17.02 -11.75 -1.06
C ILE A 183 17.06 -13.29 -1.05
N CYS A 184 18.20 -13.90 -1.37
CA CYS A 184 18.38 -15.35 -1.28
C CYS A 184 18.08 -15.89 0.12
N TYR A 185 17.55 -17.12 0.19
CA TYR A 185 17.25 -17.77 1.46
C TYR A 185 18.50 -18.02 2.31
N GLU A 186 19.67 -18.19 1.69
CA GLU A 186 20.95 -18.32 2.41
C GLU A 186 21.25 -17.13 3.33
N ASN A 187 20.57 -16.00 3.13
CA ASN A 187 20.70 -14.83 4.00
C ASN A 187 19.84 -14.91 5.27
N ILE A 188 18.86 -15.81 5.35
CA ILE A 188 18.01 -16.01 6.54
C ILE A 188 18.90 -16.48 7.70
N ALA A 189 18.84 -15.77 8.83
CA ALA A 189 19.69 -16.02 10.00
C ALA A 189 21.22 -16.02 9.73
N SER A 190 21.67 -15.48 8.60
CA SER A 190 23.09 -15.39 8.24
C SER A 190 23.87 -14.49 9.19
N LYS A 191 25.22 -14.57 9.18
CA LYS A 191 26.05 -13.70 10.03
C LYS A 191 25.82 -12.23 9.71
N SER A 192 25.62 -11.91 8.44
CA SER A 192 25.33 -10.56 7.96
C SER A 192 23.91 -10.07 8.30
N ARG A 193 22.99 -10.98 8.62
CA ARG A 193 21.56 -10.70 8.88
C ARG A 193 20.99 -11.58 9.99
N SER A 194 21.62 -11.54 11.15
CA SER A 194 21.30 -12.45 12.26
C SER A 194 19.86 -12.34 12.77
N GLY A 195 19.22 -11.16 12.65
CA GLY A 195 17.82 -10.95 13.02
C GLY A 195 16.79 -11.32 11.93
N LEU A 196 17.23 -11.63 10.71
CA LEU A 196 16.33 -11.96 9.61
C LEU A 196 15.77 -13.38 9.79
N ARG A 197 14.44 -13.50 9.78
CA ARG A 197 13.70 -14.76 9.78
C ARG A 197 12.64 -14.77 8.70
N ALA A 198 12.21 -15.97 8.33
CA ALA A 198 11.21 -16.18 7.29
C ALA A 198 10.13 -17.17 7.72
N TYR A 199 9.07 -17.22 6.93
CA TYR A 199 8.08 -18.31 6.93
C TYR A 199 8.16 -19.03 5.59
N GLU A 200 8.45 -20.33 5.60
CA GLU A 200 8.45 -21.18 4.41
C GLU A 200 7.07 -21.81 4.19
N PHE A 201 6.66 -21.89 2.92
CA PHE A 201 5.41 -22.54 2.53
C PHE A 201 5.50 -23.05 1.08
N THR A 202 4.59 -23.96 0.70
CA THR A 202 4.49 -24.47 -0.67
C THR A 202 3.23 -23.90 -1.32
N CYS A 203 3.36 -23.38 -2.53
CA CYS A 203 2.19 -22.99 -3.34
C CYS A 203 1.52 -24.27 -3.87
N ASN A 204 0.22 -24.43 -3.64
CA ASN A 204 -0.50 -25.64 -4.00
C ASN A 204 -0.61 -25.81 -5.52
N GLN A 205 -0.70 -24.69 -6.26
CA GLN A 205 -0.94 -24.73 -7.70
C GLN A 205 0.31 -25.02 -8.52
N SER A 206 1.48 -24.49 -8.13
CA SER A 206 2.74 -24.72 -8.87
C SER A 206 3.63 -25.77 -8.20
N GLY A 207 3.37 -26.15 -6.96
CA GLY A 207 4.27 -26.98 -6.14
C GLY A 207 5.57 -26.25 -5.77
N ALA A 208 5.72 -24.98 -6.13
CA ALA A 208 6.92 -24.21 -5.84
C ALA A 208 7.01 -23.89 -4.34
N GLN A 209 8.21 -24.03 -3.80
CA GLN A 209 8.52 -23.60 -2.44
C GLN A 209 8.82 -22.11 -2.42
N PHE A 210 8.14 -21.40 -1.54
CA PHE A 210 8.35 -19.99 -1.28
C PHE A 210 8.72 -19.79 0.18
N PHE A 211 9.36 -18.66 0.43
CA PHE A 211 9.48 -18.15 1.78
C PHE A 211 9.11 -16.67 1.80
N ARG A 212 8.53 -16.21 2.89
CA ARG A 212 8.23 -14.79 3.09
C ARG A 212 9.08 -14.22 4.20
N GLN A 213 9.54 -13.00 3.98
CA GLN A 213 10.27 -12.22 4.97
C GLN A 213 9.80 -10.77 4.92
N PHE A 214 9.94 -10.07 6.03
CA PHE A 214 9.81 -8.62 6.00
C PHE A 214 11.08 -7.99 5.39
N PRO A 215 10.98 -6.93 4.58
CA PRO A 215 12.15 -6.11 4.27
C PRO A 215 12.53 -5.27 5.51
N PRO A 216 13.77 -4.78 5.62
CA PRO A 216 14.19 -3.93 6.75
C PRO A 216 13.53 -2.53 6.72
N TYR A 217 12.99 -2.14 5.56
CA TYR A 217 12.30 -0.86 5.33
C TYR A 217 10.91 -1.11 4.74
N PRO A 218 9.94 -1.64 5.52
CA PRO A 218 8.58 -1.87 5.04
C PRO A 218 7.91 -0.56 4.60
N TYR A 219 7.09 -0.61 3.55
CA TYR A 219 6.42 0.56 2.98
C TYR A 219 5.12 0.91 3.70
N PHE A 220 4.58 -0.05 4.45
CA PHE A 220 3.44 0.06 5.34
C PHE A 220 3.52 -1.11 6.34
N ASN A 221 2.76 -1.03 7.43
CA ASN A 221 2.75 -2.10 8.44
C ASN A 221 2.31 -3.44 7.81
N GLY A 222 3.11 -4.49 7.99
CA GLY A 222 2.84 -5.79 7.38
C GLY A 222 3.30 -5.95 5.92
N HIS A 223 3.96 -4.96 5.31
CA HIS A 223 4.62 -5.13 4.01
C HIS A 223 5.72 -6.18 4.07
N ASN A 224 5.60 -7.25 3.29
CA ASN A 224 6.60 -8.32 3.20
C ASN A 224 6.81 -8.74 1.74
N VAL A 225 7.87 -9.54 1.55
CA VAL A 225 8.26 -10.07 0.25
C VAL A 225 8.15 -11.58 0.30
N ILE A 226 7.48 -12.17 -0.68
CA ILE A 226 7.37 -13.63 -0.91
C ILE A 226 8.36 -13.99 -2.00
N ILE A 227 9.31 -14.87 -1.73
CA ILE A 227 10.50 -15.09 -2.55
C ILE A 227 10.56 -16.57 -2.92
N ASP A 228 10.82 -16.89 -4.19
CA ASP A 228 11.03 -18.27 -4.61
C ASP A 228 12.22 -18.85 -3.84
N ARG A 229 12.08 -20.05 -3.26
CA ARG A 229 13.16 -20.67 -2.50
C ARG A 229 14.40 -20.91 -3.36
N ARG A 230 14.23 -21.06 -4.68
CA ARG A 230 15.28 -21.16 -5.69
C ARG A 230 15.65 -19.78 -6.21
N HIS A 231 16.93 -19.58 -6.48
CA HIS A 231 17.41 -18.38 -7.17
C HIS A 231 17.15 -18.51 -8.68
N VAL A 232 15.98 -18.05 -9.12
CA VAL A 232 15.53 -18.04 -10.52
C VAL A 232 15.05 -16.65 -10.92
N ASP A 233 15.28 -16.26 -12.17
CA ASP A 233 14.92 -14.94 -12.66
C ASP A 233 13.40 -14.66 -12.59
N GLN A 234 13.06 -13.38 -12.42
CA GLN A 234 11.68 -12.90 -12.43
C GLN A 234 11.15 -12.96 -13.87
N HIS A 235 10.24 -13.91 -14.12
CA HIS A 235 9.49 -14.01 -15.37
C HIS A 235 7.99 -14.13 -15.09
N LEU A 236 7.19 -13.36 -15.83
CA LEU A 236 5.73 -13.45 -15.74
C LEU A 236 5.24 -14.60 -16.62
N THR A 237 4.55 -15.55 -16.00
CA THR A 237 4.00 -16.76 -16.65
C THR A 237 2.60 -17.04 -16.13
N ILE A 238 1.95 -18.09 -16.66
CA ILE A 238 0.69 -18.58 -16.07
C ILE A 238 0.87 -18.99 -14.60
N ASP A 239 2.03 -19.55 -14.24
CA ASP A 239 2.31 -19.94 -12.86
C ASP A 239 2.33 -18.73 -11.93
N THR A 240 2.80 -17.57 -12.40
CA THR A 240 2.71 -16.32 -11.61
C THR A 240 1.27 -16.01 -11.23
N ILE A 241 0.32 -16.15 -12.17
CA ILE A 241 -1.10 -15.85 -11.93
C ILE A 241 -1.68 -16.86 -10.93
N LYS A 242 -1.41 -18.15 -11.15
CA LYS A 242 -1.84 -19.24 -10.26
C LYS A 242 -1.30 -19.08 -8.84
N GLU A 243 -0.01 -18.78 -8.71
CA GLU A 243 0.67 -18.58 -7.43
C GLU A 243 0.07 -17.39 -6.67
N LEU A 244 -0.15 -16.25 -7.33
CA LEU A 244 -0.77 -15.07 -6.73
C LEU A 244 -2.18 -15.39 -6.19
N LEU A 245 -3.02 -16.05 -6.98
CA LEU A 245 -4.40 -16.38 -6.61
C LEU A 245 -4.46 -17.46 -5.51
N ASP A 246 -3.60 -18.48 -5.55
CA ASP A 246 -3.49 -19.51 -4.52
C ASP A 246 -3.09 -18.93 -3.16
N ILE A 247 -2.09 -18.03 -3.15
CA ILE A 247 -1.67 -17.36 -1.91
C ILE A 247 -2.82 -16.51 -1.36
N CYS A 248 -3.54 -15.78 -2.22
CA CYS A 248 -4.69 -15.00 -1.79
C CYS A 248 -5.87 -15.86 -1.31
N GLU A 249 -6.08 -17.05 -1.87
CA GLU A 249 -7.13 -17.99 -1.42
C GLU A 249 -6.84 -18.50 0.01
N THR A 250 -5.58 -18.86 0.28
CA THR A 250 -5.14 -19.31 1.61
C THR A 250 -5.07 -18.16 2.64
N MET A 251 -4.99 -16.92 2.16
CA MET A 251 -4.97 -15.70 2.97
C MET A 251 -6.05 -14.71 2.53
N PRO A 252 -7.34 -14.98 2.80
CA PRO A 252 -8.42 -14.09 2.38
C PRO A 252 -8.22 -12.64 2.83
N GLY A 253 -8.57 -11.69 1.96
CA GLY A 253 -8.36 -10.26 2.15
C GLY A 253 -6.92 -9.78 1.95
N TYR A 254 -5.95 -10.69 1.81
CA TYR A 254 -4.55 -10.36 1.63
C TYR A 254 -4.19 -10.03 0.18
N LYS A 255 -3.31 -9.06 -0.02
CA LYS A 255 -2.92 -8.59 -1.36
C LYS A 255 -1.54 -9.12 -1.70
N VAL A 256 -1.44 -9.78 -2.85
CA VAL A 256 -0.17 -10.30 -3.40
C VAL A 256 0.04 -9.69 -4.77
N ALA A 257 1.20 -9.10 -4.97
CA ALA A 257 1.51 -8.28 -6.12
C ALA A 257 2.83 -8.70 -6.76
N SER A 258 2.87 -8.71 -8.09
CA SER A 258 4.07 -8.95 -8.86
C SER A 258 4.41 -7.70 -9.66
N ASN A 259 5.65 -7.23 -9.56
CA ASN A 259 6.19 -6.27 -10.52
C ASN A 259 6.31 -6.92 -11.91
N SER A 260 6.60 -6.11 -12.92
CA SER A 260 6.94 -6.61 -14.27
C SER A 260 8.18 -7.50 -14.31
N ASP A 261 8.30 -8.29 -15.38
CA ASP A 261 9.52 -9.03 -15.74
C ASP A 261 10.46 -8.28 -16.69
N ARG A 262 10.31 -6.96 -16.79
CA ARG A 262 11.14 -6.08 -17.61
C ARG A 262 11.82 -5.02 -16.76
N ASP A 263 13.03 -4.64 -17.18
CA ASP A 263 13.74 -3.49 -16.64
C ASP A 263 13.03 -2.18 -17.05
N GLY A 264 13.16 -1.13 -16.25
CA GLY A 264 12.53 0.16 -16.51
C GLY A 264 11.07 0.31 -16.01
N THR A 265 10.42 -0.76 -15.55
CA THR A 265 8.99 -0.76 -15.16
C THR A 265 8.75 -1.01 -13.67
N GLY A 266 9.72 -0.65 -12.81
CA GLY A 266 9.58 -0.70 -11.34
C GLY A 266 10.15 -1.95 -10.66
N ALA A 267 10.62 -2.93 -11.43
CA ALA A 267 11.31 -4.09 -10.90
C ALA A 267 12.74 -3.72 -10.49
N THR A 268 13.04 -3.79 -9.19
CA THR A 268 14.37 -3.45 -8.65
C THR A 268 15.30 -4.65 -8.50
N ASN A 269 14.77 -5.87 -8.58
CA ASN A 269 15.55 -7.11 -8.61
C ASN A 269 14.89 -8.11 -9.59
N LEU A 270 15.47 -8.25 -10.78
CA LEU A 270 14.99 -9.20 -11.80
C LEU A 270 15.66 -10.58 -11.72
N LEU A 271 16.72 -10.72 -10.92
CA LEU A 271 17.53 -11.94 -10.86
C LEU A 271 16.98 -12.98 -9.88
N HIS A 272 15.98 -12.62 -9.09
CA HIS A 272 15.34 -13.55 -8.15
C HIS A 272 13.85 -13.26 -8.06
N ARG A 273 13.05 -14.23 -8.52
CA ARG A 273 11.60 -14.21 -8.53
C ARG A 273 11.01 -13.95 -7.15
N HIS A 274 10.22 -12.89 -7.04
CA HIS A 274 9.58 -12.49 -5.80
C HIS A 274 8.31 -11.68 -6.03
N TYR A 275 7.43 -11.70 -5.03
CA TYR A 275 6.17 -10.97 -4.96
C TYR A 275 6.18 -10.02 -3.76
N GLN A 276 5.54 -8.87 -3.91
CA GLN A 276 5.30 -7.93 -2.84
C GLN A 276 3.93 -8.23 -2.23
N ALA A 277 3.80 -8.24 -0.91
CA ALA A 277 2.54 -8.60 -0.27
C ALA A 277 2.27 -7.85 1.03
N GLY A 278 1.01 -7.84 1.45
CA GLY A 278 0.61 -7.29 2.74
C GLY A 278 -0.90 -7.13 2.92
N ASP A 279 -1.32 -6.98 4.17
CA ASP A 279 -2.72 -6.72 4.54
C ASP A 279 -3.00 -5.22 4.47
N TYR A 280 -3.08 -4.69 3.25
CA TYR A 280 -3.23 -3.26 3.01
C TYR A 280 -4.35 -2.98 2.03
N HIS A 281 -5.04 -1.86 2.24
CA HIS A 281 -6.16 -1.39 1.42
C HIS A 281 -5.63 -0.44 0.35
N PHE A 282 -5.28 -0.97 -0.81
CA PHE A 282 -4.76 -0.15 -1.90
C PHE A 282 -5.86 0.63 -2.62
N ALA A 283 -5.54 1.87 -3.03
CA ALA A 283 -6.49 2.79 -3.64
C ALA A 283 -7.16 2.22 -4.90
N VAL A 284 -6.43 1.46 -5.72
CA VAL A 284 -6.96 0.87 -6.96
C VAL A 284 -8.19 -0.02 -6.73
N PHE A 285 -8.33 -0.67 -5.57
CA PHE A 285 -9.50 -1.51 -5.27
C PHE A 285 -10.79 -0.69 -5.01
N TYR A 286 -10.67 0.63 -4.82
CA TYR A 286 -11.81 1.55 -4.70
C TYR A 286 -12.20 2.18 -6.03
N ALA A 287 -11.43 1.95 -7.10
CA ALA A 287 -11.69 2.55 -8.40
C ALA A 287 -13.00 2.04 -9.01
N GLN A 288 -13.79 2.97 -9.54
CA GLN A 288 -15.04 2.65 -10.22
C GLN A 288 -14.78 2.00 -11.58
N THR A 289 -15.76 1.24 -12.07
CA THR A 289 -15.73 0.70 -13.44
C THR A 289 -15.93 1.83 -14.45
N LYS A 290 -15.00 1.95 -15.40
CA LYS A 290 -15.14 2.81 -16.59
C LYS A 290 -15.87 2.10 -17.72
N LYS A 291 -15.53 0.82 -17.98
CA LYS A 291 -16.20 -0.05 -18.95
C LYS A 291 -16.11 -1.50 -18.50
N GLU A 292 -17.16 -2.29 -18.77
CA GLU A 292 -17.27 -3.69 -18.35
C GLU A 292 -17.35 -4.62 -19.56
N TYR A 293 -16.73 -5.80 -19.43
CA TYR A 293 -16.77 -6.90 -20.38
C TYR A 293 -16.96 -8.22 -19.62
N HIS A 294 -17.36 -9.28 -20.33
CA HIS A 294 -17.52 -10.61 -19.74
C HIS A 294 -16.80 -11.69 -20.57
N HIS A 295 -16.21 -12.67 -19.88
CA HIS A 295 -15.55 -13.84 -20.46
C HIS A 295 -15.47 -14.97 -19.43
N ASN A 296 -15.83 -16.21 -19.78
CA ASN A 296 -15.74 -17.41 -18.91
C ASN A 296 -16.24 -17.19 -17.46
N ASP A 297 -17.46 -16.68 -17.32
CA ASP A 297 -18.10 -16.32 -16.03
C ASP A 297 -17.32 -15.30 -15.17
N CYS A 298 -16.30 -14.69 -15.74
CA CYS A 298 -15.58 -13.58 -15.14
C CYS A 298 -16.10 -12.25 -15.70
N THR A 299 -16.13 -11.26 -14.83
CA THR A 299 -16.35 -9.87 -15.20
C THR A 299 -15.00 -9.18 -15.30
N ILE A 300 -14.72 -8.56 -16.44
CA ILE A 300 -13.51 -7.77 -16.69
C ILE A 300 -13.90 -6.30 -16.69
N ARG A 301 -13.35 -5.52 -15.77
CA ARG A 301 -13.61 -4.10 -15.59
C ARG A 301 -12.39 -3.30 -15.95
N TRP A 302 -12.50 -2.43 -16.94
CA TRP A 302 -11.55 -1.35 -17.08
C TRP A 302 -11.84 -0.30 -16.02
N LEU A 303 -10.88 -0.02 -15.15
CA LEU A 303 -11.06 0.88 -14.00
C LEU A 303 -10.91 2.35 -14.41
N ASN A 304 -11.74 3.22 -13.83
CA ASN A 304 -11.57 4.66 -13.88
C ASN A 304 -10.41 5.06 -12.95
N TYR A 305 -9.19 5.01 -13.50
CA TYR A 305 -7.94 5.13 -12.77
C TYR A 305 -6.86 5.78 -13.67
N PRO A 306 -5.85 6.49 -13.12
CA PRO A 306 -4.83 7.19 -13.92
C PRO A 306 -4.03 6.32 -14.88
N SER A 307 -3.84 5.06 -14.51
CA SER A 307 -3.18 4.06 -15.34
C SER A 307 -4.19 3.02 -15.82
N ALA A 308 -4.04 2.57 -17.07
CA ALA A 308 -4.83 1.49 -17.62
C ALA A 308 -4.69 0.20 -16.79
N CYS A 309 -5.77 -0.13 -16.09
CA CYS A 309 -5.89 -1.29 -15.22
C CYS A 309 -7.17 -2.05 -15.55
N LEU A 310 -7.03 -3.34 -15.83
CA LEU A 310 -8.15 -4.27 -15.98
C LEU A 310 -8.28 -5.12 -14.72
N GLN A 311 -9.44 -5.08 -14.08
CA GLN A 311 -9.79 -5.94 -12.96
C GLN A 311 -10.65 -7.11 -13.45
N ILE A 312 -10.18 -8.33 -13.24
CA ILE A 312 -10.91 -9.57 -13.46
C ILE A 312 -11.53 -9.97 -12.12
N ARG A 313 -12.84 -10.20 -12.11
CA ARG A 313 -13.60 -10.70 -10.96
C ARG A 313 -14.27 -12.02 -11.31
N GLY A 314 -14.16 -13.02 -10.44
CA GLY A 314 -14.84 -14.30 -10.62
C GLY A 314 -14.96 -15.08 -9.32
N LEU A 315 -15.92 -16.01 -9.27
CA LEU A 315 -16.12 -16.89 -8.11
C LEU A 315 -15.14 -18.07 -8.11
N GLN A 316 -14.77 -18.56 -9.29
CA GLN A 316 -13.91 -19.73 -9.46
C GLN A 316 -12.49 -19.31 -9.82
N ARG A 317 -11.50 -19.75 -9.04
CA ARG A 317 -10.09 -19.41 -9.22
C ARG A 317 -9.61 -19.72 -10.63
N GLU A 318 -9.89 -20.92 -11.13
CA GLU A 318 -9.46 -21.39 -12.46
C GLU A 318 -9.98 -20.50 -13.60
N GLN A 319 -11.21 -20.01 -13.50
CA GLN A 319 -11.78 -19.10 -14.51
C GLN A 319 -11.06 -17.75 -14.51
N VAL A 320 -10.71 -17.23 -13.33
CA VAL A 320 -9.93 -15.99 -13.20
C VAL A 320 -8.49 -16.19 -13.67
N GLU A 321 -7.86 -17.33 -13.37
CA GLU A 321 -6.54 -17.70 -13.88
C GLU A 321 -6.51 -17.70 -15.42
N ASN A 322 -7.43 -18.43 -16.04
CA ASN A 322 -7.53 -18.55 -17.50
C ASN A 322 -7.80 -17.20 -18.17
N THR A 323 -8.77 -16.43 -17.65
CA THR A 323 -9.10 -15.11 -18.18
C THR A 323 -7.95 -14.12 -18.05
N SER A 324 -7.28 -14.12 -16.89
CA SER A 324 -6.12 -13.25 -16.64
C SER A 324 -4.93 -13.62 -17.51
N PHE A 325 -4.69 -14.92 -17.75
CA PHE A 325 -3.63 -15.38 -18.64
C PHE A 325 -3.90 -15.02 -20.10
N LYS A 326 -5.13 -15.18 -20.59
CA LYS A 326 -5.50 -14.73 -21.95
C LYS A 326 -5.31 -13.23 -22.11
N LEU A 327 -5.71 -12.41 -21.12
CA LEU A 327 -5.47 -10.96 -21.13
C LEU A 327 -3.98 -10.62 -21.14
N PHE A 328 -3.19 -11.25 -20.28
CA PHE A 328 -1.74 -11.06 -20.23
C PHE A 328 -1.08 -11.39 -21.56
N ASN A 329 -1.40 -12.55 -22.15
CA ASN A 329 -0.86 -12.97 -23.45
C ASN A 329 -1.29 -12.03 -24.58
N ALA A 330 -2.55 -11.60 -24.59
CA ALA A 330 -3.06 -10.65 -25.57
C ALA A 330 -2.32 -9.31 -25.50
N TRP A 331 -1.97 -8.83 -24.30
CA TRP A 331 -1.14 -7.64 -24.16
C TRP A 331 0.28 -7.90 -24.65
N ARG A 332 0.91 -8.97 -24.17
CA ARG A 332 2.31 -9.30 -24.47
C ARG A 332 2.55 -9.46 -25.98
N ASN A 333 1.60 -10.07 -26.68
CA ASN A 333 1.72 -10.44 -28.09
C ASN A 333 0.86 -9.57 -29.02
N GLY A 334 0.06 -8.64 -28.50
CA GLY A 334 -0.76 -7.77 -29.32
C GLY A 334 0.08 -6.68 -29.99
N ASP A 335 -0.31 -6.33 -31.22
CA ASP A 335 0.16 -5.12 -31.89
C ASP A 335 -0.89 -4.02 -31.69
N PHE A 336 -0.63 -3.10 -30.77
CA PHE A 336 -1.57 -2.04 -30.40
C PHE A 336 -1.30 -0.75 -31.14
N SER A 337 -0.03 -0.35 -31.23
CA SER A 337 0.39 0.83 -31.99
C SER A 337 1.90 0.77 -32.31
N PRO A 338 2.38 1.52 -33.32
CA PRO A 338 3.81 1.59 -33.63
C PRO A 338 4.69 2.09 -32.48
N ALA A 339 4.13 2.86 -31.54
CA ALA A 339 4.84 3.36 -30.36
C ALA A 339 5.00 2.29 -29.26
N LEU A 340 4.18 1.24 -29.29
CA LEU A 340 4.22 0.13 -28.33
C LEU A 340 4.89 -1.07 -28.98
N GLN A 341 6.23 -1.08 -28.90
CA GLN A 341 7.01 -2.21 -29.43
C GLN A 341 6.71 -3.47 -28.62
N GLN A 342 6.17 -4.49 -29.30
CA GLN A 342 5.75 -5.76 -28.71
C GLN A 342 6.76 -6.39 -27.73
N PRO A 343 8.10 -6.42 -28.01
CA PRO A 343 9.06 -7.02 -27.09
C PRO A 343 9.14 -6.36 -25.71
N LEU A 344 8.76 -5.07 -25.63
CA LEU A 344 8.85 -4.24 -24.43
C LEU A 344 7.56 -4.32 -23.58
N GLN A 345 6.47 -4.86 -24.14
CA GLN A 345 5.19 -4.98 -23.46
C GLN A 345 5.30 -5.93 -22.27
N THR A 346 4.74 -5.54 -21.13
CA THR A 346 4.70 -6.33 -19.90
C THR A 346 3.50 -5.93 -19.06
N CYS A 347 3.24 -6.65 -17.99
CA CYS A 347 2.23 -6.25 -17.01
C CYS A 347 2.85 -6.06 -15.63
N SER A 348 2.07 -5.52 -14.72
CA SER A 348 2.24 -5.74 -13.28
C SER A 348 0.91 -6.24 -12.73
N PHE A 349 0.97 -7.15 -11.75
CA PHE A 349 -0.20 -7.87 -11.26
C PHE A 349 -0.43 -7.58 -9.79
N ILE A 350 -1.69 -7.55 -9.37
CA ILE A 350 -2.06 -7.63 -7.95
C ILE A 350 -3.36 -8.43 -7.81
N ALA A 351 -3.38 -9.34 -6.86
CA ALA A 351 -4.51 -10.22 -6.59
C ALA A 351 -4.98 -10.08 -5.13
N THR A 352 -6.24 -10.43 -4.91
CA THR A 352 -6.83 -10.66 -3.58
C THR A 352 -8.00 -11.64 -3.71
N PHE A 353 -8.29 -12.37 -2.65
CA PHE A 353 -9.57 -13.05 -2.48
C PHE A 353 -10.42 -12.20 -1.55
N ASP A 354 -11.52 -11.66 -2.04
CA ASP A 354 -12.41 -10.80 -1.27
C ASP A 354 -13.28 -11.66 -0.33
N GLU A 355 -13.11 -11.45 0.98
CA GLU A 355 -13.83 -12.22 2.00
C GLU A 355 -15.33 -11.92 2.04
N THR A 356 -15.74 -10.71 1.65
CA THR A 356 -17.11 -10.23 1.74
C THR A 356 -17.90 -10.66 0.52
N GLU A 357 -17.34 -10.46 -0.67
CA GLU A 357 -17.95 -10.85 -1.95
C GLU A 357 -17.75 -12.34 -2.28
N LYS A 358 -16.81 -13.02 -1.59
CA LYS A 358 -16.37 -14.40 -1.90
C LYS A 358 -15.89 -14.54 -3.35
N MET A 359 -15.15 -13.55 -3.85
CA MET A 359 -14.67 -13.49 -5.22
C MET A 359 -13.16 -13.29 -5.29
N PHE A 360 -12.55 -13.89 -6.29
CA PHE A 360 -11.19 -13.57 -6.70
C PHE A 360 -11.19 -12.26 -7.49
N HIS A 361 -10.30 -11.36 -7.11
CA HIS A 361 -10.02 -10.15 -7.87
C HIS A 361 -8.57 -10.23 -8.35
N PHE A 362 -8.35 -10.12 -9.66
CA PHE A 362 -7.04 -10.06 -10.27
C PHE A 362 -6.92 -8.80 -11.10
N LEU A 363 -5.97 -7.93 -10.80
CA LEU A 363 -5.78 -6.66 -11.48
C LEU A 363 -4.51 -6.72 -12.34
N ILE A 364 -4.64 -6.30 -13.60
CA ILE A 364 -3.58 -6.22 -14.57
C ILE A 364 -3.36 -4.75 -14.93
N PHE A 365 -2.20 -4.22 -14.58
CA PHE A 365 -1.72 -2.94 -15.12
C PHE A 365 -0.97 -3.20 -16.42
N ALA A 366 -1.41 -2.59 -17.51
CA ALA A 366 -0.64 -2.58 -18.76
C ALA A 366 0.64 -1.76 -18.53
N ARG A 367 1.80 -2.33 -18.88
CA ARG A 367 3.12 -1.68 -18.79
C ARG A 367 3.88 -1.85 -20.10
N ASN A 368 4.83 -0.94 -20.33
CA ASN A 368 5.73 -1.04 -21.46
C ASN A 368 7.12 -0.56 -21.03
N ALA A 369 8.14 -1.39 -21.22
CA ALA A 369 9.52 -1.06 -20.89
C ALA A 369 10.08 -0.09 -21.95
N GLN A 370 9.82 1.21 -21.83
CA GLN A 370 10.23 2.19 -22.84
C GLN A 370 11.70 2.58 -22.79
N GLN A 371 12.13 3.14 -23.93
CA GLN A 371 13.29 4.00 -24.09
C GLN A 371 12.81 5.44 -24.39
N PRO A 372 13.37 6.50 -23.77
CA PRO A 372 14.40 6.46 -22.74
C PRO A 372 13.88 5.85 -21.43
N LYS A 373 14.79 5.21 -20.69
CA LYS A 373 14.54 4.26 -19.57
C LYS A 373 13.53 4.73 -18.52
N PHE A 374 13.25 6.02 -18.38
CA PHE A 374 12.40 6.58 -17.34
C PHE A 374 11.11 7.19 -17.90
N LEU A 375 9.97 6.58 -17.58
CA LEU A 375 8.64 6.96 -18.08
C LEU A 375 8.13 8.30 -17.53
N THR A 376 8.52 8.65 -16.30
CA THR A 376 8.11 9.90 -15.67
C THR A 376 8.73 11.09 -16.40
N ARG A 377 7.88 12.01 -16.89
CA ARG A 377 8.32 13.16 -17.68
C ARG A 377 9.31 14.05 -16.89
N PRO A 378 10.23 14.76 -17.57
CA PRO A 378 11.28 15.56 -16.92
C PRO A 378 10.81 16.52 -15.82
N SER A 379 9.66 17.19 -16.01
CA SER A 379 9.13 18.16 -15.04
C SER A 379 8.72 17.55 -13.69
N LEU A 380 8.49 16.22 -13.62
CA LEU A 380 8.10 15.54 -12.38
C LEU A 380 9.27 14.80 -11.72
N GLN A 381 10.45 14.82 -12.34
CA GLN A 381 11.65 14.15 -11.82
C GLN A 381 12.26 14.87 -10.61
N CYS A 382 11.87 16.13 -10.36
CA CYS A 382 12.16 16.79 -9.09
C CYS A 382 11.49 16.06 -7.92
N ILE A 383 10.33 15.43 -8.14
CA ILE A 383 9.60 14.63 -7.15
C ILE A 383 10.12 13.19 -7.12
N LYS A 384 10.15 12.48 -8.24
CA LYS A 384 10.54 11.06 -8.27
C LYS A 384 11.47 10.72 -9.42
N LYS A 385 12.62 10.13 -9.09
CA LYS A 385 13.65 9.67 -10.05
C LYS A 385 13.80 8.14 -10.09
N GLU A 386 13.05 7.42 -9.25
CA GLU A 386 13.01 5.95 -9.23
C GLU A 386 11.86 5.45 -10.12
N PHE A 387 12.00 4.25 -10.70
CA PHE A 387 10.91 3.61 -11.43
C PHE A 387 9.65 3.41 -10.56
N VAL A 388 8.48 3.44 -11.18
CA VAL A 388 7.19 3.26 -10.49
C VAL A 388 6.89 1.78 -10.32
N GLY A 389 6.94 1.32 -9.07
CA GLY A 389 6.67 -0.07 -8.68
C GLY A 389 5.17 -0.37 -8.54
N ILE A 390 4.83 -1.66 -8.34
CA ILE A 390 3.43 -2.11 -8.30
C ILE A 390 2.59 -1.45 -7.18
N PHE A 391 3.12 -1.22 -5.98
CA PHE A 391 2.33 -0.53 -4.95
C PHE A 391 2.05 0.94 -5.26
N GLU A 392 2.94 1.58 -6.02
CA GLU A 392 2.70 2.93 -6.52
C GLU A 392 1.62 2.89 -7.59
N MET A 393 1.69 1.94 -8.53
CA MET A 393 0.59 1.68 -9.49
C MET A 393 -0.74 1.41 -8.79
N CYS A 394 -0.73 0.85 -7.57
CA CYS A 394 -1.93 0.61 -6.76
C CYS A 394 -2.40 1.84 -5.96
N GLY A 395 -1.69 2.97 -6.05
CA GLY A 395 -2.09 4.28 -5.50
C GLY A 395 -1.42 4.65 -4.18
N ARG A 396 -0.32 4.00 -3.79
CA ARG A 396 0.50 4.40 -2.64
C ARG A 396 1.88 4.85 -3.11
N ALA A 397 2.10 6.16 -3.18
CA ALA A 397 3.38 6.74 -3.58
C ALA A 397 4.46 6.44 -2.55
N ILE A 398 5.65 6.06 -3.02
CA ILE A 398 6.83 5.85 -2.19
C ILE A 398 7.89 6.82 -2.71
N LEU A 399 7.88 8.03 -2.17
CA LEU A 399 8.76 9.13 -2.56
C LEU A 399 10.08 9.10 -1.76
N PRO A 400 11.17 9.65 -2.32
CA PRO A 400 12.50 9.55 -1.71
C PRO A 400 12.66 10.51 -0.52
N GLY A 401 13.41 10.07 0.49
CA GLY A 401 13.65 10.81 1.75
C GLY A 401 14.13 12.26 1.58
N ARG A 402 14.92 12.57 0.54
CA ARG A 402 15.41 13.93 0.25
C ARG A 402 14.29 14.99 0.16
N LEU A 403 13.09 14.58 -0.26
CA LEU A 403 11.97 15.51 -0.42
C LEU A 403 11.54 16.12 0.90
N LYS A 404 11.79 15.46 2.04
CA LYS A 404 11.47 16.04 3.35
C LYS A 404 12.12 17.41 3.53
N ASP A 405 13.42 17.49 3.31
CA ASP A 405 14.18 18.72 3.54
C ASP A 405 14.00 19.71 2.38
N GLN A 406 13.95 19.21 1.14
CA GLN A 406 13.71 20.04 -0.05
C GLN A 406 12.33 20.73 -0.02
N LEU A 407 11.27 20.01 0.36
CA LEU A 407 9.94 20.61 0.46
C LEU A 407 9.83 21.57 1.64
N SER A 408 10.51 21.28 2.76
CA SER A 408 10.56 22.20 3.90
C SER A 408 11.25 23.51 3.53
N ARG A 409 12.36 23.45 2.78
CA ARG A 409 13.07 24.64 2.31
C ARG A 409 12.25 25.38 1.26
N LEU A 410 11.62 24.66 0.33
CA LEU A 410 10.73 25.25 -0.67
C LEU A 410 9.54 25.96 -0.03
N GLU A 411 8.95 25.39 1.03
CA GLU A 411 7.88 26.03 1.82
C GLU A 411 8.34 27.39 2.36
N SER A 412 9.53 27.47 2.97
CA SER A 412 10.07 28.74 3.47
C SER A 412 10.28 29.76 2.36
N ILE A 413 10.87 29.35 1.23
CA ILE A 413 11.11 30.27 0.10
C ILE A 413 9.78 30.82 -0.44
N LEU A 414 8.76 29.98 -0.57
CA LEU A 414 7.43 30.39 -1.03
C LEU A 414 6.75 31.33 -0.04
N ILE A 415 6.81 31.06 1.27
CA ILE A 415 6.25 31.95 2.30
C ILE A 415 6.93 33.32 2.29
N ASP A 416 8.27 33.34 2.21
CA ASP A 416 9.04 34.58 2.17
C ASP A 416 8.71 35.39 0.91
N PHE A 417 8.58 34.73 -0.25
CA PHE A 417 8.20 35.37 -1.51
C PHE A 417 6.78 35.95 -1.47
N GLU A 418 5.82 35.18 -0.93
CA GLU A 418 4.42 35.58 -0.81
C GLU A 418 4.22 36.73 0.20
N SER A 419 5.02 36.76 1.27
CA SER A 419 4.92 37.79 2.33
C SER A 419 5.59 39.11 1.96
N ASN A 420 6.62 39.09 1.11
CA ASN A 420 7.38 40.28 0.73
C ASN A 420 6.93 40.93 -0.59
N SER A 421 5.96 40.34 -1.26
CA SER A 421 5.42 40.89 -2.50
C SER A 421 4.29 41.88 -2.21
N ASN A 422 4.45 43.11 -2.66
CA ASN A 422 3.44 44.17 -2.56
C ASN A 422 2.45 44.19 -3.74
N ASP A 423 2.55 43.22 -4.67
CA ASP A 423 1.72 43.13 -5.86
C ASP A 423 0.42 42.37 -5.55
N ASP A 424 -0.72 42.90 -6.01
CA ASP A 424 -2.03 42.22 -5.93
C ASP A 424 -2.04 40.87 -6.69
N ALA A 425 -1.12 40.69 -7.63
CA ALA A 425 -0.90 39.45 -8.37
C ALA A 425 0.57 39.04 -8.29
N LEU A 426 0.84 37.93 -7.58
CA LEU A 426 2.19 37.39 -7.43
C LEU A 426 2.73 36.83 -8.75
N ASP A 427 3.82 37.41 -9.25
CA ASP A 427 4.57 36.86 -10.38
C ASP A 427 5.61 35.84 -9.89
N TYR A 428 5.20 34.58 -9.75
CA TYR A 428 6.07 33.48 -9.36
C TYR A 428 7.24 33.25 -10.35
N GLY A 429 7.24 33.86 -11.54
CA GLY A 429 8.41 33.90 -12.42
C GLY A 429 9.62 34.62 -11.79
N LYS A 430 9.36 35.55 -10.87
CA LYS A 430 10.39 36.32 -10.12
C LYS A 430 10.90 35.61 -8.86
N ILE A 431 10.37 34.43 -8.52
CA ILE A 431 10.82 33.70 -7.34
C ILE A 431 12.30 33.32 -7.48
N VAL A 432 13.09 33.71 -6.47
CA VAL A 432 14.51 33.36 -6.37
C VAL A 432 14.60 32.02 -5.65
N LEU A 433 15.07 31.00 -6.36
CA LEU A 433 15.34 29.68 -5.80
C LEU A 433 16.86 29.54 -5.61
N ASP A 434 17.27 28.81 -4.59
CA ASP A 434 18.67 28.38 -4.50
C ASP A 434 18.97 27.28 -5.53
N GLN A 435 20.27 27.03 -5.77
CA GLN A 435 20.73 26.11 -6.80
C GLN A 435 20.13 24.70 -6.69
N GLU A 436 19.86 24.21 -5.48
CA GLU A 436 19.27 22.89 -5.27
C GLU A 436 17.77 22.87 -5.58
N HIS A 437 17.08 24.00 -5.41
CA HIS A 437 15.63 24.12 -5.62
C HIS A 437 15.23 24.56 -7.02
N GLU A 438 16.17 25.02 -7.85
CA GLU A 438 15.90 25.36 -9.26
C GLU A 438 15.25 24.22 -10.04
N ILE A 439 15.52 22.96 -9.67
CA ILE A 439 14.87 21.79 -10.27
C ILE A 439 13.35 21.77 -10.09
N PHE A 440 12.81 22.50 -9.11
CA PHE A 440 11.38 22.61 -8.85
C PHE A 440 10.72 23.77 -9.60
N ARG A 441 11.46 24.65 -10.28
CA ARG A 441 10.90 25.86 -10.91
C ARG A 441 9.71 25.57 -11.83
N GLN A 442 9.88 24.61 -12.74
CA GLN A 442 8.79 24.19 -13.63
C GLN A 442 7.63 23.57 -12.85
N TRP A 443 7.93 22.70 -11.89
CA TRP A 443 6.94 22.03 -11.05
C TRP A 443 6.10 23.01 -10.20
N ILE A 444 6.71 24.06 -9.67
CA ILE A 444 6.02 25.13 -8.94
C ILE A 444 4.97 25.77 -9.85
N ASN A 445 5.34 26.12 -11.08
CA ASN A 445 4.43 26.74 -12.04
C ASN A 445 3.30 25.80 -12.48
N ASP A 446 3.62 24.52 -12.70
CA ASP A 446 2.67 23.53 -13.22
C ASP A 446 1.69 23.02 -12.15
N TYR A 447 2.07 23.02 -10.86
CA TYR A 447 1.25 22.47 -9.78
C TYR A 447 0.92 23.49 -8.70
N TYR A 448 1.92 24.05 -8.02
CA TYR A 448 1.70 24.93 -6.87
C TYR A 448 0.95 26.21 -7.25
N VAL A 449 1.40 26.90 -8.29
CA VAL A 449 0.81 28.18 -8.75
C VAL A 449 -0.60 27.96 -9.29
N GLN A 450 -0.82 26.86 -10.02
CA GLN A 450 -2.17 26.53 -10.53
C GLN A 450 -3.16 26.35 -9.38
N LEU A 451 -2.77 25.62 -8.33
CA LEU A 451 -3.61 25.44 -7.15
C LEU A 451 -3.81 26.74 -6.37
N LYS A 452 -2.74 27.52 -6.17
CA LYS A 452 -2.81 28.83 -5.49
C LYS A 452 -3.84 29.74 -6.15
N ASN A 453 -3.82 29.82 -7.49
CA ASN A 453 -4.74 30.64 -8.27
C ASN A 453 -6.21 30.17 -8.20
N LEU A 454 -6.45 28.89 -7.88
CA LEU A 454 -7.79 28.34 -7.68
C LEU A 454 -8.31 28.56 -6.24
N THR A 455 -7.42 28.70 -5.26
CA THR A 455 -7.77 28.80 -3.82
C THR A 455 -8.16 30.19 -3.32
N THR A 456 -8.59 31.10 -4.20
CA THR A 456 -8.84 32.52 -3.87
C THR A 456 -9.90 32.77 -2.79
N THR A 457 -10.74 31.77 -2.47
CA THR A 457 -11.84 31.91 -1.50
C THR A 457 -11.63 31.20 -0.16
N THR A 458 -10.64 30.32 -0.05
CA THR A 458 -10.43 29.50 1.17
C THR A 458 -9.00 29.72 1.69
N PRO A 459 -8.80 30.05 2.98
CA PRO A 459 -7.46 30.15 3.54
C PRO A 459 -6.77 28.78 3.49
N THR A 460 -5.81 28.62 2.57
CA THR A 460 -4.98 27.42 2.44
C THR A 460 -3.53 27.82 2.66
N THR A 461 -2.84 27.11 3.55
CA THR A 461 -1.43 27.39 3.84
C THR A 461 -0.52 26.91 2.70
N THR A 462 0.66 27.53 2.54
CA THR A 462 1.70 27.07 1.60
C THR A 462 2.00 25.58 1.75
N LYS A 463 2.08 25.10 3.00
CA LYS A 463 2.26 23.66 3.30
C LYS A 463 1.16 22.80 2.73
N GLN A 464 -0.10 23.18 2.90
CA GLN A 464 -1.25 22.44 2.38
C GLN A 464 -1.23 22.42 0.85
N LEU A 465 -0.94 23.55 0.21
CA LEU A 465 -0.81 23.63 -1.25
C LEU A 465 0.34 22.78 -1.78
N LEU A 466 1.48 22.71 -1.09
CA LEU A 466 2.59 21.83 -1.47
C LEU A 466 2.20 20.34 -1.36
N ILE A 467 1.50 19.97 -0.30
CA ILE A 467 0.98 18.60 -0.13
C ILE A 467 -0.03 18.26 -1.23
N GLU A 468 -0.94 19.18 -1.55
CA GLU A 468 -1.91 19.00 -2.63
C GLU A 468 -1.21 18.90 -4.00
N SER A 469 -0.21 19.76 -4.25
CA SER A 469 0.63 19.71 -5.44
C SER A 469 1.31 18.34 -5.59
N MET A 470 1.85 17.77 -4.51
CA MET A 470 2.45 16.43 -4.53
C MET A 470 1.42 15.34 -4.83
N ASN A 471 0.21 15.43 -4.29
CA ASN A 471 -0.83 14.44 -4.56
C ASN A 471 -1.24 14.45 -6.03
N HIS A 472 -1.46 15.63 -6.61
CA HIS A 472 -1.70 15.77 -8.06
C HIS A 472 -0.52 15.27 -8.89
N THR A 473 0.71 15.58 -8.47
CA THR A 473 1.93 15.11 -9.15
C THR A 473 2.01 13.59 -9.14
N PHE A 474 1.67 12.95 -8.02
CA PHE A 474 1.69 11.48 -7.95
C PHE A 474 0.68 10.86 -8.92
N ILE A 475 -0.54 11.38 -8.98
CA ILE A 475 -1.55 10.94 -9.96
C ILE A 475 -1.03 11.07 -11.40
N ASP A 476 -0.34 12.17 -11.71
CA ASP A 476 0.27 12.40 -13.02
C ASP A 476 1.44 11.46 -13.31
N ILE A 477 2.25 11.11 -12.30
CA ILE A 477 3.30 10.09 -12.43
C ILE A 477 2.69 8.73 -12.81
N LEU A 478 1.55 8.36 -12.22
CA LEU A 478 0.85 7.12 -12.58
C LEU A 478 0.35 7.14 -14.03
N ARG A 479 -0.14 8.30 -14.49
CA ARG A 479 -0.54 8.50 -15.89
C ARG A 479 0.63 8.36 -16.85
N ASP A 480 1.77 8.99 -16.55
CA ASP A 480 3.00 8.90 -17.34
C ASP A 480 3.50 7.45 -17.47
N ASN A 481 3.25 6.63 -16.45
CA ASN A 481 3.66 5.23 -16.41
C ASN A 481 2.64 4.26 -17.05
N SER A 482 1.60 4.79 -17.70
CA SER A 482 0.63 3.99 -18.43
C SER A 482 0.85 4.06 -19.94
N PRO A 483 1.03 2.91 -20.63
CA PRO A 483 1.19 2.89 -22.09
C PRO A 483 -0.11 3.17 -22.83
N ILE A 484 -1.25 3.04 -22.17
CA ILE A 484 -2.59 3.28 -22.73
C ILE A 484 -3.15 4.51 -22.02
N LYS A 485 -3.55 5.52 -22.80
CA LYS A 485 -4.11 6.75 -22.22
C LYS A 485 -5.47 6.48 -21.60
N GLU A 486 -5.84 7.27 -20.59
CA GLU A 486 -7.09 7.10 -19.84
C GLU A 486 -8.34 7.03 -20.73
N ASN A 487 -8.39 7.73 -21.86
CA ASN A 487 -9.55 7.77 -22.77
C ASN A 487 -9.36 6.96 -24.06
N ASP A 488 -8.37 6.07 -24.10
CA ASP A 488 -8.10 5.23 -25.27
C ASP A 488 -8.96 3.95 -25.23
N PHE A 489 -10.26 4.13 -25.47
CA PHE A 489 -11.22 3.02 -25.53
C PHE A 489 -10.89 2.04 -26.66
N GLU A 490 -10.37 2.53 -27.78
CA GLU A 490 -10.04 1.72 -28.95
C GLU A 490 -8.95 0.69 -28.64
N THR A 491 -7.86 1.11 -27.98
CA THR A 491 -6.79 0.19 -27.58
C THR A 491 -7.29 -0.84 -26.57
N ILE A 492 -8.14 -0.45 -25.60
CA ILE A 492 -8.73 -1.38 -24.64
C ILE A 492 -9.66 -2.38 -25.34
N ASP A 493 -10.54 -1.92 -26.22
CA ASP A 493 -11.45 -2.78 -26.97
C ASP A 493 -10.67 -3.79 -27.83
N LYS A 494 -9.64 -3.31 -28.54
CA LYS A 494 -8.73 -4.17 -29.30
C LYS A 494 -8.02 -5.19 -28.41
N TRP A 495 -7.63 -4.82 -27.19
CA TRP A 495 -7.01 -5.75 -26.23
C TRP A 495 -7.98 -6.86 -25.84
N ILE A 496 -9.24 -6.51 -25.54
CA ILE A 496 -10.29 -7.48 -25.24
C ILE A 496 -10.60 -8.37 -26.46
N GLU A 497 -10.61 -7.82 -27.67
CA GLU A 497 -10.81 -8.58 -28.91
C GLU A 497 -9.70 -9.58 -29.17
N ILE A 498 -8.42 -9.19 -29.02
CA ILE A 498 -7.28 -10.10 -29.16
C ILE A 498 -7.37 -11.22 -28.11
N MET A 499 -7.74 -10.89 -26.88
CA MET A 499 -7.92 -11.87 -25.80
C MET A 499 -9.00 -12.91 -26.10
N LYS A 500 -10.09 -12.50 -26.76
CA LYS A 500 -11.21 -13.38 -27.11
C LYS A 500 -10.93 -14.28 -28.31
N LYS A 501 -9.92 -13.98 -29.13
CA LYS A 501 -9.48 -14.88 -30.19
C LYS A 501 -8.83 -16.09 -29.53
N ASP A 502 -9.27 -17.29 -29.86
CA ASP A 502 -8.61 -18.52 -29.41
C ASP A 502 -7.21 -18.57 -30.03
N LEU A 503 -6.22 -18.11 -29.27
CA LEU A 503 -4.79 -18.22 -29.54
C LEU A 503 -4.22 -19.48 -28.88
#